data_AF-A0A1V4ZXC7-F1
#
_entry.id   AF-A0A1V4ZXC7-F1
#
_cell.length_a   1.000
_cell.length_b   1.000
_cell.length_c   1.000
_cell.angle_alpha   90.00
_cell.angle_beta   90.00
_cell.angle_gamma   90.00
#
_symmetry.space_group_name_H-M   'P 1'
#
loop_
_entity.id
_entity.type
_entity.pdbx_description
1 polymer ?
#
loop_
_entity_poly.entity_id
_entity_poly.type
_entity_poly.pdbx_seq_one_letter_code
_entity_poly.pdbx_strand_id
1 'polypeptide(L)'
;MEILLNYDTSPLNPALKIIIPLIFVAVVGIYLYVRRYYSLKIRNVLDILLLFAVFIVIAAGLRYFGDGTQFGFTKDYSLRWFQSLAYVAAAGFFVLAGYKLFHLYEGEEK
;
A
#
# COMPACT_ATOMS: atom_id res chain seq x y z
N MET A 1 -2.06 12.68 -29.59
CA MET A 1 -2.66 11.67 -28.69
C MET A 1 -1.65 10.60 -28.28
N GLU A 2 -0.72 10.18 -29.15
CA GLU A 2 0.37 9.24 -28.82
C GLU A 2 1.28 9.69 -27.66
N ILE A 3 1.66 10.97 -27.58
CA ILE A 3 2.54 11.48 -26.50
C ILE A 3 1.90 11.36 -25.11
N LEU A 4 0.57 11.42 -25.02
CA LEU A 4 -0.16 11.29 -23.75
C LEU A 4 -0.27 9.83 -23.27
N LEU A 5 -0.22 8.86 -24.19
CA LEU A 5 -0.34 7.42 -23.89
C LEU A 5 1.02 6.72 -23.78
N ASN A 6 2.11 7.38 -24.21
CA ASN A 6 3.44 6.80 -24.18
C ASN A 6 4.07 6.97 -22.78
N TYR A 7 4.29 5.85 -22.09
CA TYR A 7 4.63 5.79 -20.66
C TYR A 7 5.89 6.61 -20.28
N ASP A 8 6.84 6.69 -21.20
CA ASP A 8 8.13 7.35 -20.98
C ASP A 8 8.13 8.85 -21.26
N THR A 9 7.18 9.36 -22.06
CA THR A 9 7.11 10.77 -22.47
C THR A 9 5.87 11.50 -21.96
N SER A 10 4.91 10.77 -21.38
CA SER A 10 3.66 11.34 -20.93
C SER A 10 3.80 12.13 -19.62
N PRO A 11 3.33 13.40 -19.56
CA PRO A 11 3.30 14.19 -18.34
C PRO A 11 2.31 13.65 -17.29
N LEU A 12 1.43 12.71 -17.67
CA LEU A 12 0.57 11.99 -16.72
C LEU A 12 1.37 11.13 -15.75
N ASN A 13 2.54 10.60 -16.17
CA ASN A 13 3.36 9.75 -15.33
C ASN A 13 3.92 10.52 -14.10
N PRO A 14 4.60 11.68 -14.23
CA PRO A 14 4.98 12.54 -13.09
C PRO A 14 3.78 13.04 -12.28
N ALA A 15 2.66 13.40 -12.92
CA ALA A 15 1.47 13.86 -12.21
C ALA A 15 0.87 12.77 -11.30
N LEU A 16 0.67 11.55 -11.82
CA LEU A 16 0.13 10.43 -11.05
C LEU A 16 1.01 10.05 -9.85
N LYS A 17 2.34 10.22 -9.97
CA LYS A 17 3.27 9.98 -8.87
C LYS A 17 3.15 10.97 -7.72
N ILE A 18 2.55 12.13 -7.93
CA ILE A 18 2.26 13.12 -6.88
C ILE A 18 0.83 12.92 -6.37
N ILE A 19 -0.11 12.75 -7.30
CA ILE A 19 -1.54 12.60 -7.00
C ILE A 19 -1.78 11.36 -6.15
N ILE A 20 -1.18 10.21 -6.48
CA ILE A 20 -1.42 8.94 -5.76
C ILE A 20 -0.96 9.02 -4.28
N PRO A 21 0.26 9.49 -3.96
CA PRO A 21 0.66 9.70 -2.56
C PRO A 21 -0.21 10.72 -1.83
N LEU A 22 -0.62 11.82 -2.49
CA LEU A 22 -1.51 12.80 -1.86
C LEU A 22 -2.87 12.21 -1.53
N ILE A 23 -3.46 11.44 -2.44
CA ILE A 23 -4.71 10.70 -2.18
C ILE A 23 -4.50 9.72 -1.03
N PHE A 24 -3.40 8.98 -1.00
CA PHE A 24 -3.11 8.06 0.10
C PHE A 24 -3.03 8.79 1.44
N VAL A 25 -2.28 9.90 1.53
CA VAL A 25 -2.18 10.72 2.75
C VAL A 25 -3.55 11.25 3.17
N ALA A 26 -4.37 11.71 2.23
CA ALA A 26 -5.73 12.15 2.51
C ALA A 26 -6.60 11.02 3.08
N VAL A 27 -6.54 9.82 2.48
CA VAL A 27 -7.25 8.62 2.97
C VAL A 27 -6.78 8.23 4.37
N VAL A 28 -5.47 8.25 4.64
CA VAL A 28 -4.93 7.99 5.99
C VAL A 28 -5.43 9.05 6.97
N GLY A 29 -5.42 10.32 6.60
CA GLY A 29 -5.95 11.41 7.45
C GLY A 29 -7.43 11.23 7.79
N ILE A 30 -8.26 10.92 6.78
CA ILE A 30 -9.68 10.60 6.97
C ILE A 30 -9.84 9.37 7.87
N TYR A 31 -9.06 8.31 7.64
CA TYR A 31 -9.09 7.12 8.47
C TYR A 31 -8.76 7.44 9.94
N LEU A 32 -7.68 8.18 10.19
CA LEU A 32 -7.29 8.57 11.55
C LEU A 32 -8.33 9.45 12.23
N TYR A 33 -9.05 10.27 11.46
CA TYR A 33 -10.15 11.07 11.97
C TYR A 33 -11.38 10.21 12.30
N VAL A 34 -11.73 9.26 11.42
CA VAL A 34 -12.96 8.46 11.57
C VAL A 34 -12.77 7.27 12.53
N ARG A 35 -11.54 6.76 12.70
CA ARG A 35 -11.27 5.56 13.53
C ARG A 35 -11.74 5.70 14.98
N ARG A 36 -11.85 6.92 15.49
CA ARG A 36 -12.36 7.21 16.83
C ARG A 36 -13.84 6.84 17.01
N TYR A 37 -14.61 6.78 15.92
CA TYR A 37 -16.04 6.43 15.94
C TYR A 37 -16.31 4.92 15.81
N TYR A 38 -15.28 4.11 15.51
CA TYR A 38 -15.43 2.66 15.42
C TYR A 38 -15.23 1.98 16.78
N SER A 39 -15.96 0.88 16.97
CA SER A 39 -15.70 -0.06 18.07
C SER A 39 -14.28 -0.63 17.97
N LEU A 40 -13.72 -1.05 19.11
CA LEU A 40 -12.35 -1.59 19.17
C LEU A 40 -12.15 -2.78 18.21
N LYS A 41 -13.17 -3.62 18.06
CA LYS A 41 -13.20 -4.77 17.15
C LYS A 41 -13.03 -4.34 15.69
N ILE A 42 -13.86 -3.41 15.21
CA ILE A 42 -13.81 -2.90 13.82
C ILE A 42 -12.52 -2.10 13.59
N ARG A 43 -12.10 -1.29 14.57
CA ARG A 43 -10.85 -0.53 14.51
C ARG A 43 -9.64 -1.42 14.29
N ASN A 44 -9.57 -2.56 14.97
CA ASN A 44 -8.46 -3.51 14.81
C ASN A 44 -8.38 -4.11 13.40
N VAL A 45 -9.51 -4.36 12.74
CA VAL A 45 -9.52 -4.84 11.34
C VAL A 45 -9.03 -3.73 10.40
N LEU A 46 -9.54 -2.53 10.58
CA LEU A 46 -9.16 -1.38 9.76
C LEU A 46 -7.70 -0.96 9.96
N ASP A 47 -7.16 -1.07 11.19
CA ASP A 47 -5.75 -0.81 11.47
C ASP A 47 -4.84 -1.81 10.73
N ILE A 48 -5.26 -3.07 10.57
CA ILE A 48 -4.52 -4.08 9.79
C ILE A 48 -4.63 -3.81 8.28
N LEU A 49 -5.80 -3.40 7.79
CA LEU A 49 -5.97 -2.98 6.40
C LEU A 49 -5.16 -1.72 6.08
N LEU A 50 -5.01 -0.80 7.04
CA LEU A 50 -4.11 0.34 6.91
C LEU A 50 -2.66 -0.11 6.78
N LEU A 51 -2.21 -1.07 7.62
CA LEU A 51 -0.86 -1.64 7.50
C LEU A 51 -0.63 -2.30 6.13
N PHE A 52 -1.60 -3.08 5.64
CA PHE A 52 -1.59 -3.60 4.27
C PHE A 52 -1.36 -2.47 3.24
N ALA A 53 -2.17 -1.41 3.31
CA ALA A 53 -2.08 -0.30 2.37
C ALA A 53 -0.73 0.44 2.46
N VAL A 54 -0.16 0.59 3.66
CA VAL A 54 1.19 1.15 3.87
C VAL A 54 2.25 0.31 3.17
N PHE A 55 2.23 -1.01 3.32
CA PHE A 55 3.21 -1.88 2.66
C PHE A 55 3.07 -1.89 1.14
N ILE A 56 1.84 -1.76 0.60
CA ILE A 56 1.63 -1.57 -0.84
C ILE A 56 2.22 -0.25 -1.34
N VAL A 57 2.05 0.85 -0.60
CA VAL A 57 2.63 2.15 -0.95
C VAL A 57 4.15 2.11 -0.86
N ILE A 58 4.72 1.43 0.14
CA ILE A 58 6.17 1.19 0.23
C ILE A 58 6.65 0.37 -0.98
N ALA A 59 5.96 -0.70 -1.36
CA ALA A 59 6.29 -1.49 -2.54
C ALA A 59 6.27 -0.64 -3.82
N ALA A 60 5.26 0.22 -3.97
CA ALA A 60 5.14 1.15 -5.09
C ALA A 60 6.26 2.21 -5.08
N GLY A 61 6.61 2.74 -3.91
CA GLY A 61 7.71 3.68 -3.71
C GLY A 61 9.07 3.06 -4.04
N LEU A 62 9.32 1.82 -3.59
CA LEU A 62 10.53 1.07 -3.91
C LEU A 62 10.64 0.80 -5.41
N ARG A 63 9.54 0.42 -6.08
CA ARG A 63 9.51 0.32 -7.54
C ARG A 63 9.87 1.64 -8.23
N TYR A 64 9.54 2.76 -7.59
CA TYR A 64 9.68 4.10 -8.16
C TYR A 64 11.05 4.75 -7.94
N PHE A 65 11.60 4.70 -6.73
CA PHE A 65 12.87 5.33 -6.33
C PHE A 65 14.10 4.44 -6.55
N GLY A 66 13.90 3.34 -7.25
CA GLY A 66 14.90 2.32 -7.38
C GLY A 66 16.07 2.67 -8.30
N ASP A 67 17.10 3.28 -7.74
CA ASP A 67 18.45 3.35 -8.32
C ASP A 67 19.43 2.50 -7.50
N GLY A 68 19.44 1.19 -7.76
CA GLY A 68 20.19 0.18 -7.00
C GLY A 68 21.71 0.15 -7.24
N THR A 69 22.31 1.25 -7.69
CA THR A 69 23.73 1.30 -8.10
C THR A 69 24.71 1.17 -6.94
N GLN A 70 24.26 1.32 -5.68
CA GLN A 70 25.13 1.33 -4.49
C GLN A 70 25.38 -0.05 -3.84
N PHE A 71 24.76 -1.14 -4.34
CA PHE A 71 24.83 -2.47 -3.69
C PHE A 71 25.41 -3.59 -4.56
N GLY A 72 26.07 -3.28 -5.69
CA GLY A 72 26.70 -4.29 -6.55
C GLY A 72 25.73 -5.21 -7.33
N PHE A 73 24.43 -4.92 -7.28
CA PHE A 73 23.39 -5.57 -8.09
C PHE A 73 23.08 -4.75 -9.34
N THR A 74 22.59 -5.40 -10.41
CA THR A 74 21.98 -4.66 -11.52
C THR A 74 20.75 -3.90 -11.01
N LYS A 75 20.54 -2.67 -11.51
CA LYS A 75 19.51 -1.71 -11.05
C LYS A 75 18.11 -2.33 -10.92
N ASP A 76 17.77 -3.24 -11.84
CA ASP A 76 16.49 -3.95 -11.84
C ASP A 76 16.35 -5.02 -10.74
N TYR A 77 17.46 -5.61 -10.27
CA TYR A 77 17.42 -6.83 -9.45
C TYR A 77 17.18 -6.56 -7.97
N SER A 78 17.89 -5.61 -7.36
CA SER A 78 17.78 -5.32 -5.91
C SER A 78 16.42 -4.72 -5.53
N LEU A 79 15.83 -3.93 -6.42
CA LEU A 79 14.58 -3.23 -6.16
C LEU A 79 13.34 -4.08 -6.35
N ARG A 80 13.40 -5.03 -7.28
CA ARG A 80 12.39 -6.10 -7.38
C ARG A 80 12.38 -6.97 -6.13
N TRP A 81 13.52 -7.18 -5.48
CA TRP A 81 13.61 -7.90 -4.21
C TRP A 81 12.90 -7.16 -3.06
N PHE A 82 13.22 -5.88 -2.82
CA PHE A 82 12.54 -5.10 -1.77
C PHE A 82 11.05 -4.89 -2.06
N GLN A 83 10.69 -4.66 -3.32
CA GLN A 83 9.29 -4.61 -3.75
C GLN A 83 8.57 -5.94 -3.47
N SER A 84 9.22 -7.07 -3.73
CA SER A 84 8.64 -8.41 -3.45
C SER A 84 8.44 -8.64 -1.96
N LEU A 85 9.41 -8.26 -1.12
CA LEU A 85 9.27 -8.34 0.33
C LEU A 85 8.11 -7.48 0.84
N ALA A 86 7.95 -6.27 0.29
CA ALA A 86 6.83 -5.40 0.62
C ALA A 86 5.47 -5.98 0.15
N TYR A 87 5.42 -6.66 -1.01
CA TYR A 87 4.22 -7.41 -1.43
C TYR A 87 3.90 -8.60 -0.52
N VAL A 88 4.91 -9.36 -0.07
CA VAL A 88 4.69 -10.47 0.87
C VAL A 88 4.16 -9.95 2.19
N ALA A 89 4.74 -8.87 2.72
CA ALA A 89 4.25 -8.21 3.92
C ALA A 89 2.79 -7.74 3.74
N ALA A 90 2.48 -7.08 2.62
CA ALA A 90 1.12 -6.67 2.29
C ALA A 90 0.15 -7.87 2.26
N ALA A 91 0.47 -8.93 1.52
CA ALA A 91 -0.36 -10.14 1.47
C ALA A 91 -0.63 -10.72 2.88
N GLY A 92 0.39 -10.75 3.74
CA GLY A 92 0.25 -11.18 5.14
C GLY A 92 -0.76 -10.34 5.94
N PHE A 93 -0.68 -9.01 5.86
CA PHE A 93 -1.65 -8.13 6.53
C PHE A 93 -3.05 -8.25 5.95
N PHE A 94 -3.19 -8.45 4.64
CA PHE A 94 -4.50 -8.66 4.02
C PHE A 94 -5.18 -9.95 4.51
N VAL A 95 -4.43 -11.06 4.55
CA VAL A 95 -4.92 -12.34 5.08
C VAL A 95 -5.28 -12.19 6.57
N LEU A 96 -4.45 -11.51 7.35
CA LEU A 96 -4.70 -11.27 8.78
C LEU A 96 -5.97 -10.43 9.01
N ALA A 97 -6.22 -9.41 8.16
CA ALA A 97 -7.43 -8.61 8.23
C ALA A 97 -8.67 -9.47 7.91
N GLY A 98 -8.61 -10.31 6.87
CA GLY A 98 -9.67 -11.25 6.51
C GLY A 98 -9.96 -12.25 7.63
N TYR A 99 -8.92 -12.82 8.23
CA TYR A 99 -9.04 -13.73 9.37
C TYR A 99 -9.75 -13.05 10.56
N LYS A 100 -9.34 -11.84 10.94
CA LYS A 100 -9.98 -11.09 12.02
C LYS A 100 -11.42 -10.68 11.70
N LEU A 101 -11.71 -10.36 10.44
CA LEU A 101 -13.05 -10.03 9.99
C LEU A 101 -13.97 -11.25 10.12
N PHE A 102 -13.52 -12.42 9.67
CA PHE A 102 -14.28 -13.67 9.78
C PHE A 102 -14.63 -14.01 11.24
N HIS A 103 -13.64 -13.94 12.14
CA HIS A 103 -13.85 -14.21 13.57
C HIS A 103 -14.61 -13.10 14.31
N LEU A 104 -14.78 -11.92 13.70
CA LEU A 104 -15.61 -10.86 14.25
C LEU A 104 -17.10 -11.24 14.20
N TYR A 105 -17.49 -11.94 13.14
CA TYR A 105 -18.88 -12.35 12.89
C TYR A 105 -19.24 -13.70 13.52
N GLU A 106 -18.26 -14.58 13.77
CA GLU A 106 -18.49 -15.86 14.49
C GLU A 106 -18.77 -15.68 15.99
N GLY A 107 -18.48 -14.49 16.55
CA GLY A 107 -18.68 -14.19 17.97
C GLY A 107 -20.08 -13.69 18.36
N GLU A 108 -21.03 -13.59 17.42
CA GLU A 108 -22.41 -13.16 17.69
C GLU A 108 -23.42 -14.32 17.82
N GLU A 109 -22.99 -15.58 17.66
CA GLU A 109 -23.85 -16.78 17.80
C GLU A 109 -23.79 -17.47 19.19
N LYS A 110 -23.45 -16.75 20.27
CA LYS A 110 -23.57 -17.32 21.64
C LYS A 110 -24.24 -16.38 22.63
#